data_AF-A0A2S7JF56-F1
#
_entry.id   AF-A0A2S7JF56-F1
#
_cell.length_a   1.000
_cell.length_b   1.000
_cell.length_c   1.000
_cell.angle_alpha   90.00
_cell.angle_beta   90.00
_cell.angle_gamma   90.00
#
_symmetry.space_group_name_H-M   'P 1'
#
loop_
_entity.id
_entity.type
_entity.pdbx_description
1 polymer ?
#
loop_
_entity_poly.entity_id
_entity_poly.type
_entity_poly.pdbx_seq_one_letter_code
_entity_poly.pdbx_strand_id
1 'polypeptide(L)'
;MIQRWGGKPSDWPLTAEADQPPTVLDRNDCYLSLSHSAHYLLAAMGDAPVGVDIENHGRPRPIQAMAEQVCHPEEHAHLSQLPAPQAQQTFLRYWTRKEAWLKARGQGLDFGLMARLQYQDSTIRTANVASWQSNYLTLSVFGTELAAMDYDWQIPAQPICLGYGVLKPV
;
A
#
# COMPACT_ATOMS: atom_id res chain seq x y z
N MET A 1 -1.10 25.28 2.79
CA MET A 1 -0.15 24.16 2.97
C MET A 1 0.87 24.57 4.01
N ILE A 2 0.81 23.99 5.21
CA ILE A 2 1.95 24.00 6.14
C ILE A 2 2.54 22.61 6.02
N GLN A 3 3.69 22.47 5.39
CA GLN A 3 4.48 21.24 5.52
C GLN A 3 4.90 21.17 6.99
N ARG A 4 4.25 20.30 7.77
CA ARG A 4 4.61 20.05 9.18
C ARG A 4 6.07 19.58 9.31
N TRP A 5 6.55 18.90 8.28
CA TRP A 5 7.91 18.41 8.14
C TRP A 5 8.52 18.99 6.87
N GLY A 6 9.59 19.76 7.02
CA GLY A 6 10.37 20.35 5.94
C GLY A 6 11.87 20.16 6.19
N GLY A 7 12.71 20.97 5.54
CA GLY A 7 14.17 20.90 5.69
C GLY A 7 14.86 20.19 4.54
N LYS A 8 16.15 19.91 4.70
CA LYS A 8 17.01 19.24 3.72
C LYS A 8 17.02 17.73 3.96
N PRO A 9 17.33 16.89 2.96
CA PRO A 9 17.45 15.44 3.16
C PRO A 9 18.40 15.04 4.30
N SER A 10 19.45 15.83 4.56
CA SER A 10 20.39 15.63 5.68
C SER A 10 19.73 15.74 7.07
N ASP A 11 18.58 16.39 7.16
CA ASP A 11 17.83 16.57 8.40
C ASP A 11 16.95 15.35 8.73
N TRP A 12 16.94 14.35 7.83
CA TRP A 12 16.12 13.15 7.90
C TRP A 12 16.98 11.86 7.82
N PRO A 13 17.93 11.67 8.76
CA PRO A 13 18.72 10.44 8.79
C PRO A 13 17.80 9.23 8.99
N LEU A 14 17.88 8.26 8.09
CA LEU A 14 17.14 7.01 8.18
C LEU A 14 18.00 5.93 8.83
N THR A 15 17.39 5.11 9.66
CA THR A 15 18.02 3.92 10.26
C THR A 15 17.09 2.72 10.09
N ALA A 16 17.66 1.53 9.91
CA ALA A 16 16.93 0.27 9.82
C ALA A 16 17.87 -0.88 10.21
N GLU A 17 17.38 -1.82 11.01
CA GLU A 17 18.01 -3.14 11.12
C GLU A 17 17.72 -3.95 9.84
N ALA A 18 18.49 -5.01 9.61
CA ALA A 18 18.25 -5.90 8.48
C ALA A 18 16.79 -6.40 8.45
N ASP A 19 16.16 -6.29 7.29
CA ASP A 19 14.76 -6.68 7.04
C ASP A 19 13.70 -5.96 7.89
N GLN A 20 14.05 -4.85 8.55
CA GLN A 20 13.10 -4.00 9.26
C GLN A 20 12.72 -2.75 8.45
N PRO A 21 11.50 -2.21 8.64
CA PRO A 21 11.11 -0.93 8.06
C PRO A 21 12.04 0.20 8.54
N PRO A 22 12.43 1.13 7.65
CA PRO A 22 13.25 2.27 8.04
C PRO A 22 12.47 3.24 8.93
N THR A 23 13.13 3.73 9.97
CA THR A 23 12.64 4.80 10.84
C THR A 23 13.52 6.03 10.71
N VAL A 24 13.00 7.19 11.11
CA VAL A 24 13.81 8.41 11.22
C VAL A 24 14.57 8.38 12.55
N LEU A 25 15.89 8.49 12.50
CA LEU A 25 16.74 8.45 13.69
C LEU A 25 16.37 9.61 14.64
N ASP A 26 16.35 9.33 15.94
CA ASP A 26 16.03 10.27 17.02
C ASP A 26 14.65 10.95 16.91
N ARG A 27 13.70 10.36 16.16
CA ARG A 27 12.33 10.84 16.06
C ARG A 27 11.31 9.74 16.34
N ASN A 28 10.34 10.08 17.20
CA ASN A 28 9.19 9.25 17.51
C ASN A 28 7.86 9.97 17.21
N ASP A 29 7.93 11.16 16.62
CA ASP A 29 6.79 12.01 16.28
C ASP A 29 6.34 11.85 14.83
N CYS A 30 6.97 10.93 14.08
CA CYS A 30 6.57 10.59 12.72
C CYS A 30 6.71 9.10 12.43
N TYR A 31 5.87 8.64 11.51
CA TYR A 31 5.90 7.33 10.89
C TYR A 31 6.36 7.50 9.45
N LEU A 32 7.22 6.59 8.99
CA LEU A 32 7.74 6.56 7.62
C LEU A 32 7.37 5.21 6.99
N SER A 33 6.95 5.25 5.73
CA SER A 33 6.84 4.05 4.92
C SER A 33 7.40 4.31 3.53
N LEU A 34 8.18 3.34 3.04
CA LEU A 34 8.78 3.36 1.72
C LEU A 34 8.36 2.11 0.94
N SER A 35 8.19 2.25 -0.37
CA SER A 35 8.10 1.14 -1.30
C SER A 35 8.73 1.52 -2.63
N HIS A 36 9.30 0.55 -3.35
CA HIS A 36 9.87 0.80 -4.65
C HIS A 36 9.57 -0.36 -5.60
N SER A 37 9.38 -0.04 -6.88
CA SER A 37 9.18 -1.04 -7.93
C SER A 37 9.67 -0.51 -9.25
N ALA A 38 10.51 -1.27 -9.94
CA ALA A 38 11.31 -0.81 -11.07
C ALA A 38 12.07 0.49 -10.73
N HIS A 39 11.83 1.58 -11.46
CA HIS A 39 12.48 2.87 -11.26
C HIS A 39 11.68 3.83 -10.38
N TYR A 40 10.59 3.37 -9.78
CA TYR A 40 9.70 4.19 -8.96
C TYR A 40 10.00 3.98 -7.47
N LEU A 41 10.05 5.09 -6.74
CA LEU A 41 10.06 5.14 -5.29
C LEU A 41 8.77 5.83 -4.83
N LEU A 42 8.11 5.22 -3.85
CA LEU A 42 6.97 5.76 -3.15
C LEU A 42 7.36 5.94 -1.69
N ALA A 43 7.07 7.10 -1.13
CA ALA A 43 7.32 7.43 0.26
C ALA A 43 6.10 8.11 0.86
N ALA A 44 5.79 7.78 2.11
CA ALA A 44 4.81 8.50 2.91
C ALA A 44 5.33 8.75 4.32
N MET A 45 4.93 9.89 4.86
CA MET A 45 5.21 10.28 6.23
C MET A 45 3.93 10.77 6.89
N GLY A 46 3.71 10.40 8.15
CA GLY A 46 2.53 10.76 8.91
C GLY A 46 2.81 10.88 10.40
N ASP A 47 1.90 11.49 11.16
CA ASP A 47 1.94 11.57 12.63
C ASP A 47 1.19 10.39 13.28
N ALA A 48 0.58 9.56 12.44
CA ALA A 48 0.00 8.27 12.76
C ALA A 48 0.57 7.19 11.81
N PRO A 49 0.43 5.90 12.15
CA PRO A 49 0.89 4.82 11.31
C PRO A 49 0.41 4.94 9.85
N VAL A 50 1.37 4.96 8.93
CA VAL A 50 1.15 5.08 7.49
C VAL A 50 1.91 3.97 6.78
N GLY A 51 1.34 3.45 5.71
CA GLY A 51 1.98 2.41 4.90
C GLY A 51 1.75 2.66 3.43
N VAL A 52 2.77 2.40 2.60
CA VAL A 52 2.66 2.54 1.15
C VAL A 52 3.19 1.33 0.43
N ASP A 53 2.58 1.02 -0.70
CA ASP A 53 3.12 0.05 -1.63
C ASP A 53 2.93 0.46 -3.08
N ILE A 54 3.89 0.13 -3.94
CA ILE A 54 3.87 0.43 -5.38
C ILE A 54 4.35 -0.79 -6.16
N GLU A 55 3.65 -1.11 -7.24
CA GLU A 55 3.98 -2.23 -8.12
C GLU A 55 3.87 -1.89 -9.60
N ASN A 56 4.95 -2.14 -10.33
CA ASN A 56 5.02 -2.02 -11.78
C ASN A 56 4.47 -3.27 -12.47
N HIS A 57 3.66 -3.07 -13.51
CA HIS A 57 2.98 -4.17 -14.23
C HIS A 57 3.89 -4.91 -15.20
N GLY A 58 5.03 -4.33 -15.58
CA GLY A 58 5.97 -4.90 -16.55
C GLY A 58 6.87 -6.01 -16.00
N ARG A 59 6.87 -6.24 -14.68
CA ARG A 59 7.64 -7.33 -14.07
C ARG A 59 6.84 -8.64 -14.14
N PRO A 60 7.35 -9.70 -14.79
CA PRO A 60 6.70 -11.00 -14.78
C PRO A 60 6.62 -11.55 -13.35
N ARG A 61 5.45 -12.01 -12.94
CA ARG A 61 5.21 -12.61 -11.62
C ARG A 61 4.29 -13.83 -11.78
N PRO A 62 4.46 -14.89 -10.96
CA PRO A 62 3.56 -16.04 -10.95
C PRO A 62 2.27 -15.67 -10.21
N ILE A 63 1.47 -14.77 -10.79
CA ILE A 63 0.29 -14.16 -10.17
C ILE A 63 -0.66 -15.21 -9.59
N GLN A 64 -0.90 -16.29 -10.32
CA GLN A 64 -1.80 -17.35 -9.87
C GLN A 64 -1.31 -18.03 -8.58
N ALA A 65 -0.03 -18.44 -8.54
CA ALA A 65 0.56 -19.06 -7.36
C ALA A 65 0.63 -18.09 -6.17
N MET A 66 0.90 -16.81 -6.42
CA MET A 66 0.87 -15.79 -5.37
C MET A 66 -0.56 -15.56 -4.86
N ALA A 67 -1.55 -15.51 -5.74
CA ALA A 67 -2.96 -15.33 -5.39
C ALA A 67 -3.47 -16.46 -4.48
N GLU A 68 -3.06 -17.70 -4.71
CA GLU A 68 -3.39 -18.84 -3.83
C GLU A 68 -2.89 -18.64 -2.39
N GLN A 69 -1.79 -17.90 -2.19
CA GLN A 69 -1.19 -17.68 -0.89
C GLN A 69 -1.66 -16.41 -0.19
N VAL A 70 -2.00 -15.36 -0.94
CA VAL A 70 -2.25 -14.02 -0.38
C VAL A 70 -3.68 -13.54 -0.52
N CYS A 71 -4.47 -14.11 -1.43
CA CYS A 71 -5.85 -13.70 -1.62
C CYS A 71 -6.76 -14.38 -0.59
N HIS A 72 -7.71 -13.60 -0.09
CA HIS A 72 -8.87 -14.17 0.59
C HIS A 72 -9.66 -15.04 -0.41
N PRO A 73 -10.37 -16.11 0.02
CA PRO A 73 -11.12 -16.97 -0.89
C PRO A 73 -12.06 -16.22 -1.86
N GLU A 74 -12.72 -15.15 -1.40
CA GLU A 74 -13.57 -14.29 -2.25
C GLU A 74 -12.78 -13.53 -3.32
N GLU A 75 -11.60 -13.01 -2.97
CA GLU A 75 -10.70 -12.34 -3.91
C GLU A 75 -10.17 -13.32 -4.95
N HIS A 76 -9.79 -14.53 -4.53
CA HIS A 76 -9.33 -15.59 -5.41
C HIS A 76 -10.42 -16.01 -6.40
N ALA A 77 -11.65 -16.22 -5.90
CA ALA A 77 -12.80 -16.53 -6.74
C ALA A 77 -13.09 -15.40 -7.74
N HIS A 78 -12.99 -14.13 -7.32
CA HIS A 78 -13.14 -12.99 -8.22
C HIS A 78 -12.07 -12.95 -9.32
N LEU A 79 -10.79 -13.18 -8.96
CA LEU A 79 -9.69 -13.21 -9.94
C LEU A 79 -9.89 -14.28 -11.02
N SER A 80 -10.40 -15.45 -10.65
CA SER A 80 -10.65 -16.56 -11.59
C SER A 80 -11.69 -16.25 -12.67
N GLN A 81 -12.54 -15.23 -12.47
CA GLN A 81 -13.60 -14.84 -13.40
C GLN A 81 -13.14 -13.75 -14.39
N LEU A 82 -11.95 -13.17 -14.17
CA LEU A 82 -11.44 -12.06 -14.96
C LEU A 82 -10.54 -12.55 -16.11
N PRO A 83 -10.53 -11.85 -17.27
CA PRO A 83 -9.50 -12.02 -18.28
C PRO A 83 -8.10 -11.80 -17.70
N ALA A 84 -7.10 -12.56 -18.18
CA ALA A 84 -5.75 -12.55 -17.60
C ALA A 84 -5.13 -11.15 -17.36
N PRO A 85 -5.23 -10.16 -18.28
CA PRO A 85 -4.71 -8.81 -18.02
C PRO A 85 -5.44 -8.09 -16.88
N GLN A 86 -6.76 -8.26 -16.77
CA GLN A 86 -7.57 -7.66 -15.71
C GLN A 86 -7.35 -8.37 -14.38
N ALA A 87 -7.17 -9.69 -14.40
CA ALA A 87 -6.82 -10.49 -13.22
C ALA A 87 -5.47 -10.05 -12.65
N GLN A 88 -4.45 -9.85 -13.49
CA GLN A 88 -3.15 -9.33 -13.06
C GLN A 88 -3.28 -7.95 -12.41
N GLN A 89 -3.98 -7.02 -13.06
CA GLN A 89 -4.20 -5.67 -12.53
C GLN A 89 -4.95 -5.68 -11.19
N THR A 90 -5.97 -6.52 -11.08
CA THR A 90 -6.79 -6.67 -9.86
C THR A 90 -5.99 -7.32 -8.74
N PHE A 91 -5.18 -8.34 -9.04
CA PHE A 91 -4.29 -8.96 -8.06
C PHE A 91 -3.30 -7.95 -7.49
N LEU A 92 -2.66 -7.13 -8.33
CA LEU A 92 -1.72 -6.11 -7.86
C LEU A 92 -2.40 -5.07 -6.96
N ARG A 93 -3.69 -4.78 -7.16
CA ARG A 93 -4.46 -3.95 -6.22
C ARG A 93 -4.64 -4.64 -4.88
N TYR A 94 -5.01 -5.92 -4.84
CA TYR A 94 -5.10 -6.66 -3.58
C TYR A 94 -3.74 -6.73 -2.87
N TRP A 95 -2.68 -7.05 -3.61
CA TRP A 95 -1.32 -7.10 -3.10
C TRP A 95 -0.91 -5.78 -2.45
N THR A 96 -0.95 -4.68 -3.22
CA THR A 96 -0.46 -3.37 -2.74
C THR A 96 -1.24 -2.87 -1.52
N ARG A 97 -2.55 -3.14 -1.44
CA ARG A 97 -3.35 -2.79 -0.25
C ARG A 97 -2.92 -3.56 0.99
N LYS A 98 -2.65 -4.86 0.83
CA LYS A 98 -2.26 -5.75 1.92
C LYS A 98 -0.86 -5.42 2.42
N GLU A 99 0.06 -5.19 1.50
CA GLU A 99 1.41 -4.72 1.81
C GLU A 99 1.43 -3.34 2.48
N ALA A 100 0.66 -2.37 1.97
CA ALA A 100 0.54 -1.06 2.61
C ALA A 100 0.00 -1.19 4.06
N TRP A 101 -0.99 -2.07 4.28
CA TRP A 101 -1.52 -2.34 5.62
C TRP A 101 -0.49 -2.98 6.57
N LEU A 102 0.32 -3.93 6.08
CA LEU A 102 1.40 -4.57 6.85
C LEU A 102 2.52 -3.56 7.19
N LYS A 103 2.95 -2.77 6.20
CA LYS A 103 3.97 -1.74 6.36
C LYS A 103 3.58 -0.68 7.39
N ALA A 104 2.32 -0.26 7.39
CA ALA A 104 1.81 0.66 8.42
C ALA A 104 1.91 0.09 9.83
N ARG A 105 1.92 -1.24 9.99
CA ARG A 105 2.04 -1.93 11.28
C ARG A 105 3.48 -2.30 11.64
N GLY A 106 4.45 -1.91 10.83
CA GLY A 106 5.84 -2.32 10.98
C GLY A 106 6.05 -3.82 10.78
N GLN A 107 5.13 -4.49 10.08
CA GLN A 107 5.19 -5.93 9.83
C GLN A 107 5.85 -6.19 8.47
N GLY A 108 6.71 -7.21 8.42
CA GLY A 108 7.21 -7.76 7.17
C GLY A 108 6.12 -8.51 6.40
N LEU A 109 6.52 -9.13 5.29
CA LEU A 109 5.62 -9.98 4.50
C LEU A 109 5.10 -11.16 5.33
N ASP A 110 3.77 -11.24 5.46
CA ASP A 110 3.07 -12.35 6.12
C ASP A 110 1.89 -12.79 5.25
N PHE A 111 2.11 -13.81 4.41
CA PHE A 111 1.08 -14.29 3.48
C PHE A 111 -0.14 -14.88 4.19
N GLY A 112 0.04 -15.49 5.36
CA GLY A 112 -1.07 -16.04 6.14
C GLY A 112 -1.98 -14.95 6.68
N LEU A 113 -1.41 -13.83 7.13
CA LEU A 113 -2.17 -12.65 7.52
C LEU A 113 -2.80 -11.96 6.31
N MET A 114 -2.08 -11.83 5.20
CA MET A 114 -2.60 -11.28 3.95
C MET A 114 -3.85 -12.05 3.49
N ALA A 115 -3.83 -13.38 3.47
CA ALA A 115 -4.97 -14.20 3.07
C ALA A 115 -6.23 -14.02 3.95
N ARG A 116 -6.08 -13.47 5.16
CA ARG A 116 -7.20 -13.17 6.09
C ARG A 116 -7.73 -11.74 5.98
N LEU A 117 -7.00 -10.85 5.31
CA LEU A 117 -7.45 -9.48 5.06
C LEU A 117 -8.52 -9.48 3.96
N GLN A 118 -9.64 -8.82 4.25
CA GLN A 118 -10.70 -8.53 3.30
C GLN A 118 -10.82 -7.02 3.12
N TYR A 119 -11.23 -6.61 1.92
CA TYR A 119 -11.54 -5.22 1.60
C TYR A 119 -13.00 -5.08 1.18
N GLN A 120 -13.62 -3.95 1.54
CA GLN A 120 -14.91 -3.56 1.00
C GLN A 120 -14.87 -2.10 0.56
N ASP A 121 -15.50 -1.81 -0.57
CA ASP A 121 -15.56 -0.47 -1.13
C ASP A 121 -16.22 0.54 -0.18
N SER A 122 -15.72 1.77 -0.19
CA SER A 122 -16.14 2.84 0.72
C SER A 122 -15.75 4.21 0.18
N THR A 123 -16.25 5.25 0.84
CA THR A 123 -15.92 6.65 0.52
C THR A 123 -14.57 7.04 1.11
N ILE A 124 -13.93 8.08 0.54
CA ILE A 124 -12.65 8.61 1.06
C ILE A 124 -12.73 9.05 2.52
N ARG A 125 -13.92 9.42 3.02
CA ARG A 125 -14.13 9.87 4.41
C ARG A 125 -13.98 8.77 5.44
N THR A 126 -14.14 7.51 5.04
CA THR A 126 -14.15 6.36 5.94
C THR A 126 -13.20 5.25 5.47
N ALA A 127 -12.51 5.44 4.35
CA ALA A 127 -11.48 4.52 3.87
C ALA A 127 -10.20 4.68 4.70
N ASN A 128 -9.53 3.56 4.92
CA ASN A 128 -8.21 3.48 5.52
C ASN A 128 -7.13 3.02 4.52
N VAL A 129 -7.51 2.61 3.31
CA VAL A 129 -6.61 2.38 2.19
C VAL A 129 -7.17 3.04 0.92
N ALA A 130 -6.30 3.69 0.14
CA ALA A 130 -6.63 4.21 -1.18
C ALA A 130 -5.66 3.61 -2.18
N SER A 131 -6.14 3.35 -3.40
CA SER A 131 -5.31 2.80 -4.48
C SER A 131 -5.44 3.65 -5.73
N TRP A 132 -4.34 3.75 -6.46
CA TRP A 132 -4.27 4.35 -7.79
C TRP A 132 -3.74 3.30 -8.75
N GLN A 133 -4.28 3.28 -9.95
CA GLN A 133 -3.84 2.35 -10.98
C GLN A 133 -3.80 3.05 -12.33
N SER A 134 -2.71 2.81 -13.06
CA SER A 134 -2.53 3.17 -14.46
C SER A 134 -2.31 1.89 -15.28
N ASN A 135 -1.99 2.05 -16.56
CA ASN A 135 -1.63 0.93 -17.43
C ASN A 135 -0.30 0.25 -17.07
N TYR A 136 0.50 0.85 -16.19
CA TYR A 136 1.87 0.41 -15.89
C TYR A 136 2.19 0.35 -14.40
N LEU A 137 1.36 0.95 -13.54
CA LEU A 137 1.58 1.01 -12.10
C LEU A 137 0.30 0.76 -11.32
N THR A 138 0.43 0.10 -10.20
CA THR A 138 -0.54 0.11 -9.11
C THR A 138 0.16 0.64 -7.87
N LEU A 139 -0.47 1.52 -7.12
CA LEU A 139 0.02 1.89 -5.79
C LEU A 139 -1.12 1.98 -4.80
N SER A 140 -0.82 1.74 -3.53
CA SER A 140 -1.76 1.89 -2.43
C SER A 140 -1.13 2.64 -1.26
N VAL A 141 -1.94 3.44 -0.59
CA VAL A 141 -1.59 4.17 0.63
C VAL A 141 -2.58 3.76 1.71
N PHE A 142 -2.07 3.29 2.84
CA PHE A 142 -2.84 3.01 4.05
C PHE A 142 -2.59 4.11 5.09
N GLY A 143 -3.65 4.58 5.74
CA GLY A 143 -3.59 5.52 6.85
C GLY A 143 -4.84 5.43 7.72
N THR A 144 -4.72 5.83 8.99
CA THR A 144 -5.87 5.82 9.93
C THR A 144 -6.93 6.87 9.58
N GLU A 145 -6.57 7.95 8.88
CA GLU A 145 -7.47 9.02 8.42
C GLU A 145 -7.10 9.50 7.02
N LEU A 146 -7.39 8.70 5.98
CA LEU A 146 -7.03 9.05 4.59
C LEU A 146 -7.64 10.37 4.11
N ALA A 147 -8.82 10.76 4.62
CA ALA A 147 -9.44 12.03 4.25
C ALA A 147 -8.66 13.26 4.71
N ALA A 148 -7.79 13.11 5.71
CA ALA A 148 -6.94 14.17 6.24
C ALA A 148 -5.56 14.24 5.57
N MET A 149 -5.20 13.23 4.75
CA MET A 149 -3.92 13.20 4.04
C MET A 149 -3.95 14.12 2.82
N ASP A 150 -2.92 14.97 2.71
CA ASP A 150 -2.69 15.81 1.53
C ASP A 150 -1.96 14.97 0.46
N TYR A 151 -2.60 14.80 -0.69
CA TYR A 151 -2.12 13.93 -1.77
C TYR A 151 -1.53 14.77 -2.91
N ASP A 152 -0.34 15.33 -2.71
CA ASP A 152 0.40 16.08 -3.74
C ASP A 152 1.31 15.13 -4.54
N TRP A 153 0.71 14.33 -5.44
CA TRP A 153 1.43 13.32 -6.25
C TRP A 153 1.74 13.82 -7.66
N GLN A 154 2.96 13.55 -8.16
CA GLN A 154 3.42 13.96 -9.49
C GLN A 154 3.28 12.90 -10.63
N ILE A 155 2.47 11.82 -10.51
CA ILE A 155 2.23 10.81 -11.60
C ILE A 155 0.77 10.23 -11.60
N PRO A 156 0.05 10.06 -12.75
CA PRO A 156 -0.98 10.94 -13.30
C PRO A 156 -2.48 10.59 -13.00
N ALA A 157 -3.29 11.65 -13.10
CA ALA A 157 -4.72 11.74 -13.45
C ALA A 157 -5.74 10.80 -12.77
N GLN A 158 -6.11 11.21 -11.55
CA GLN A 158 -7.29 10.85 -10.76
C GLN A 158 -7.31 9.45 -10.09
N PRO A 159 -7.49 9.39 -8.75
CA PRO A 159 -7.67 8.12 -8.05
C PRO A 159 -8.93 7.39 -8.49
N ILE A 160 -8.84 6.06 -8.63
CA ILE A 160 -10.00 5.18 -8.45
C ILE A 160 -10.05 4.83 -6.95
N CYS A 161 -10.65 5.71 -6.15
CA CYS A 161 -10.86 5.47 -4.71
C CYS A 161 -11.74 4.24 -4.50
N LEU A 162 -11.17 3.15 -3.98
CA LEU A 162 -11.93 1.91 -3.68
C LEU A 162 -11.43 1.26 -2.38
N GLY A 163 -12.13 1.51 -1.27
CA GLY A 163 -12.35 0.53 -0.19
C GLY A 163 -11.49 0.55 1.08
N TYR A 164 -12.08 0.09 2.19
CA TYR A 164 -11.47 -0.13 3.50
C TYR A 164 -10.99 -1.58 3.65
N GLY A 165 -10.00 -1.84 4.52
CA GLY A 165 -9.67 -3.19 5.00
C GLY A 165 -10.05 -3.37 6.47
N VAL A 166 -10.84 -4.40 6.80
CA VAL A 166 -11.17 -4.80 8.18
C VAL A 166 -10.88 -6.29 8.34
N LEU A 167 -10.13 -6.64 9.38
CA LEU A 167 -10.04 -8.02 9.86
C LEU A 167 -11.39 -8.39 10.46
N LYS A 168 -12.15 -9.30 9.83
CA LYS A 168 -13.29 -9.92 10.48
C LYS A 168 -12.78 -11.06 11.35
N PRO A 169 -13.18 -11.15 12.63
CA PRO A 169 -12.98 -12.37 13.41
C PRO A 169 -13.65 -13.54 12.68
N VAL A 170 -12.99 -14.71 12.68
CA VAL A 170 -13.59 -15.98 12.24
C VAL A 170 -14.69 -16.38 13.22
#